data_AF-A0A3Q4MS73-F1
#
_entry.id   AF-A0A3Q4MS73-F1
#
_cell.length_a   1.000
_cell.length_b   1.000
_cell.length_c   1.000
_cell.angle_alpha   90.00
_cell.angle_beta   90.00
_cell.angle_gamma   90.00
#
_symmetry.space_group_name_H-M   'P 1'
#
loop_
_entity.id
_entity.type
_entity.pdbx_description
1 polymer ?
#
loop_
_entity_poly.entity_id
_entity_poly.type
_entity_poly.pdbx_seq_one_letter_code
_entity_poly.pdbx_strand_id
1 'polypeptide(L)'
;MLLTQFFYSHLQAVTGRCFGEKDFRGGLENGILLCDSIRPGLVKKINRLPTPIAGLDNLSVFLRGCEELGLKGSQLFDPGDLQDTSTRPTSCRVDYVLITIYWLGRAANSCTSYNGPTLDLKEFEGLLSQMRKVG
;
A
#
# COMPACT_ATOMS: atom_id res chain seq x y z
N MET A 1 11.86 -9.08 2.99
CA MET A 1 12.17 -8.60 4.35
C MET A 1 12.73 -7.17 4.36
N LEU A 2 13.71 -6.82 3.51
CA LEU A 2 14.21 -5.44 3.43
C LEU A 2 13.20 -4.45 2.83
N LEU A 3 12.56 -4.80 1.70
CA LEU A 3 11.61 -3.91 1.02
C LEU A 3 10.36 -3.58 1.86
N THR A 4 9.82 -4.57 2.57
CA THR A 4 8.70 -4.40 3.51
C THR A 4 9.07 -3.50 4.68
N GLN A 5 10.30 -3.61 5.21
CA GLN A 5 10.80 -2.74 6.28
C GLN A 5 10.99 -1.29 5.80
N PHE A 6 11.60 -1.12 4.62
CA PHE A 6 11.78 0.20 4.01
C PHE A 6 10.43 0.90 3.81
N PHE A 7 9.46 0.18 3.26
CA PHE A 7 8.14 0.72 3.04
C PHE A 7 7.41 1.03 4.36
N TYR A 8 7.54 0.19 5.39
CA TYR A 8 6.97 0.49 6.69
C TYR A 8 7.55 1.79 7.28
N SER A 9 8.88 1.97 7.21
CA SER A 9 9.53 3.21 7.61
C SER A 9 9.05 4.42 6.80
N HIS A 10 8.82 4.25 5.49
CA HIS A 10 8.26 5.30 4.65
C HIS A 10 6.83 5.67 5.06
N LEU A 11 5.95 4.70 5.31
CA LEU A 11 4.60 4.96 5.82
C LEU A 11 4.62 5.72 7.16
N GLN A 12 5.53 5.35 8.06
CA GLN A 12 5.71 6.08 9.33
C GLN A 12 6.13 7.53 9.08
N ALA A 13 7.02 7.78 8.11
CA ALA A 13 7.44 9.13 7.73
C ALA A 13 6.30 9.95 7.10
N VAL A 14 5.47 9.34 6.24
CA VAL A 14 4.31 10.01 5.61
C VAL A 14 3.24 10.35 6.64
N THR A 15 2.94 9.42 7.55
CA THR A 15 1.81 9.54 8.48
C THR A 15 2.19 10.15 9.83
N GLY A 16 3.47 10.18 10.18
CA GLY A 16 3.98 10.58 11.49
C GLY A 16 3.62 9.62 12.62
N ARG A 17 3.18 8.39 12.31
CA ARG A 17 2.68 7.42 13.29
C ARG A 17 3.58 6.20 13.38
N CYS A 18 3.82 5.72 14.59
CA CYS A 18 4.36 4.39 14.82
C CYS A 18 3.23 3.37 14.78
N PHE A 19 3.51 2.21 14.23
CA PHE A 19 2.55 1.13 14.06
C PHE A 19 3.02 -0.06 14.91
N GLY A 20 2.11 -0.64 15.69
CA GLY A 20 2.43 -1.65 16.71
C GLY A 20 2.46 -3.09 16.21
N GLU A 21 2.28 -3.31 14.90
CA GLU A 21 2.17 -4.65 14.34
C GLU A 21 3.52 -5.28 14.03
N LYS A 22 3.66 -6.56 14.38
CA LYS A 22 4.91 -7.32 14.19
C LYS A 22 5.10 -7.80 12.76
N ASP A 23 4.00 -8.02 12.04
CA ASP A 23 3.98 -8.47 10.66
C ASP A 23 3.51 -7.33 9.75
N PHE A 24 4.22 -7.18 8.63
CA PHE A 24 3.89 -6.27 7.55
C PHE A 24 2.43 -6.40 7.09
N ARG A 25 1.95 -7.64 6.88
CA ARG A 25 0.59 -7.88 6.40
C ARG A 25 -0.44 -7.49 7.46
N GLY A 26 -0.27 -7.94 8.71
CA GLY A 26 -1.14 -7.57 9.83
C GLY A 26 -1.23 -6.06 10.04
N GLY A 27 -0.15 -5.32 9.79
CA GLY A 27 -0.14 -3.86 9.83
C GLY A 27 -1.02 -3.18 8.77
N LEU A 28 -1.26 -3.83 7.62
CA LEU A 28 -1.96 -3.23 6.48
C LEU A 28 -3.38 -3.77 6.28
N GLU A 29 -3.73 -4.94 6.80
CA GLU A 29 -4.99 -5.62 6.50
C GLU A 29 -6.26 -4.86 6.95
N ASN A 30 -6.12 -3.99 7.96
CA ASN A 30 -7.21 -3.10 8.38
C ASN A 30 -7.38 -1.86 7.49
N GLY A 31 -6.46 -1.63 6.54
CA GLY A 31 -6.48 -0.54 5.57
C GLY A 31 -6.27 0.88 6.11
N ILE A 32 -6.18 1.06 7.44
CA ILE A 32 -6.07 2.38 8.07
C ILE A 32 -4.79 3.08 7.64
N LEU A 33 -3.66 2.36 7.66
CA LEU A 33 -2.35 2.93 7.35
C LEU A 33 -2.23 3.35 5.89
N LEU A 34 -2.79 2.53 5.00
CA LEU A 34 -2.84 2.81 3.58
C LEU A 34 -3.67 4.07 3.32
N CYS A 35 -4.86 4.17 3.91
CA CYS A 35 -5.71 5.35 3.82
C CYS A 35 -5.03 6.62 4.33
N ASP A 36 -4.30 6.55 5.46
CA ASP A 36 -3.60 7.72 6.03
C ASP A 36 -2.41 8.16 5.14
N SER A 37 -1.91 7.31 4.24
CA SER A 37 -0.73 7.58 3.39
C SER A 37 -1.02 8.22 2.02
N ILE A 38 -2.23 8.05 1.48
CA ILE A 38 -2.45 8.23 0.04
C ILE A 38 -2.49 9.68 -0.45
N ARG A 39 -2.93 10.61 0.40
CA ARG A 39 -2.82 12.08 0.29
C ARG A 39 -3.77 12.70 1.32
N PRO A 40 -3.36 13.72 2.08
CA PRO A 40 -4.27 14.42 3.00
C PRO A 40 -5.53 14.95 2.28
N GLY A 41 -6.71 14.65 2.83
CA GLY A 41 -8.00 15.10 2.30
C GLY A 41 -8.62 14.22 1.20
N LEU A 42 -7.90 13.22 0.69
CA LEU A 42 -8.45 12.28 -0.30
C LEU A 42 -9.39 11.26 0.35
N VAL A 43 -8.95 10.65 1.45
CA VAL A 43 -9.79 9.77 2.26
C VAL A 43 -10.53 10.59 3.32
N LYS A 44 -11.85 10.75 3.14
CA LYS A 44 -12.68 11.57 4.03
C LYS A 44 -13.06 10.88 5.34
N LYS A 45 -13.19 9.55 5.34
CA LYS A 45 -13.61 8.76 6.50
C LYS A 45 -12.94 7.39 6.46
N ILE A 46 -12.42 6.98 7.62
CA ILE A 46 -11.80 5.66 7.84
C ILE A 46 -12.64 4.93 8.89
N ASN A 47 -12.98 3.67 8.62
CA ASN A 47 -13.69 2.81 9.57
C ASN A 47 -12.68 2.16 10.53
N ARG A 48 -12.74 2.50 11.82
CA ARG A 48 -11.78 2.02 12.84
C ARG A 48 -12.33 0.87 13.69
N LEU A 49 -13.49 0.31 13.31
CA LEU A 49 -14.03 -0.87 14.00
C LEU A 49 -13.11 -2.08 13.75
N PRO A 50 -12.87 -2.94 14.75
CA PRO A 50 -12.02 -4.11 14.62
C PRO A 50 -12.79 -5.27 13.95
N THR A 51 -13.30 -5.04 12.73
CA THR A 51 -14.07 -6.03 11.96
C THR A 51 -13.47 -6.23 10.57
N PRO A 52 -13.50 -7.45 10.00
CA PRO A 52 -13.00 -7.71 8.65
C PRO A 52 -13.62 -6.80 7.58
N ILE A 53 -14.93 -6.51 7.71
CA ILE A 53 -15.65 -5.64 6.79
C ILE A 53 -15.17 -4.19 6.85
N ALA A 54 -14.82 -3.68 8.04
CA ALA A 54 -14.21 -2.36 8.16
C ALA A 54 -12.85 -2.30 7.46
N GLY A 55 -12.06 -3.37 7.54
CA GLY A 55 -10.82 -3.51 6.79
C GLY A 55 -11.04 -3.47 5.27
N LEU A 56 -12.02 -4.23 4.76
CA LEU A 56 -12.37 -4.24 3.33
C LEU A 56 -12.82 -2.87 2.84
N ASP A 57 -13.66 -2.19 3.60
CA ASP A 57 -14.12 -0.83 3.29
C ASP A 57 -12.94 0.14 3.17
N ASN A 58 -12.02 0.10 4.14
CA ASN A 58 -10.83 0.96 4.13
C ASN A 58 -9.93 0.66 2.93
N LEU A 59 -9.65 -0.62 2.64
CA LEU A 59 -8.85 -1.01 1.47
C LEU A 59 -9.50 -0.54 0.16
N SER A 60 -10.81 -0.70 0.03
CA SER A 60 -11.56 -0.25 -1.14
C SER A 60 -11.49 1.28 -1.32
N VAL A 61 -11.58 2.03 -0.23
CA VAL A 61 -11.45 3.50 -0.24
C VAL A 61 -10.03 3.92 -0.62
N PHE A 62 -9.00 3.25 -0.10
CA PHE A 62 -7.61 3.49 -0.49
C PHE A 62 -7.40 3.25 -1.98
N LEU A 63 -7.83 2.10 -2.50
CA LEU A 63 -7.67 1.74 -3.91
C LEU A 63 -8.37 2.73 -4.85
N ARG A 64 -9.58 3.19 -4.50
CA ARG A 64 -10.26 4.23 -5.27
C ARG A 64 -9.49 5.56 -5.25
N GLY A 65 -8.89 5.91 -4.11
CA GLY A 65 -7.99 7.06 -4.04
C GLY A 65 -6.76 6.91 -4.95
N CYS A 66 -6.24 5.69 -5.12
CA CYS A 66 -5.12 5.41 -6.03
C CYS A 66 -5.55 5.69 -7.48
N GLU A 67 -6.74 5.26 -7.86
CA GLU A 67 -7.32 5.53 -9.19
C GLU A 67 -7.54 7.03 -9.42
N GLU A 68 -8.03 7.76 -8.41
CA GLU A 68 -8.18 9.23 -8.47
C GLU A 68 -6.84 9.95 -8.64
N LEU A 69 -5.72 9.32 -8.27
CA LEU A 69 -4.35 9.79 -8.50
C LEU A 69 -3.76 9.29 -9.84
N GLY A 70 -4.54 8.55 -10.64
CA GLY A 70 -4.18 8.12 -11.99
C GLY A 70 -3.60 6.72 -12.09
N LEU A 71 -3.65 5.90 -11.03
CA LEU A 71 -3.26 4.50 -11.12
C LEU A 71 -4.30 3.71 -11.93
N LYS A 72 -3.82 2.75 -12.73
CA LYS A 72 -4.66 1.82 -13.49
C LYS A 72 -4.98 0.59 -12.65
N GLY A 73 -6.11 -0.08 -12.90
CA GLY A 73 -6.48 -1.31 -12.20
C GLY A 73 -5.39 -2.40 -12.20
N SER A 74 -4.61 -2.53 -13.28
CA SER A 74 -3.47 -3.48 -13.35
C SER A 74 -2.28 -3.13 -12.45
N GLN A 75 -2.31 -1.95 -11.81
CA GLN A 75 -1.33 -1.50 -10.83
C GLN A 75 -1.87 -1.63 -9.40
N LEU A 76 -3.12 -2.03 -9.22
CA LEU A 76 -3.78 -2.18 -7.93
C LEU A 76 -3.73 -3.64 -7.48
N PHE A 77 -3.60 -3.84 -6.17
CA PHE A 77 -3.86 -5.12 -5.53
C PHE A 77 -5.37 -5.29 -5.28
N ASP A 78 -5.82 -6.52 -5.05
CA ASP A 78 -7.19 -6.81 -4.63
C ASP A 78 -7.30 -6.83 -3.10
N PRO A 79 -8.35 -6.27 -2.47
CA PRO A 79 -8.49 -6.32 -1.00
C PRO A 79 -8.35 -7.74 -0.39
N GLY A 80 -8.72 -8.77 -1.17
CA GLY A 80 -8.51 -10.17 -0.82
C GLY A 80 -7.05 -10.58 -0.68
N ASP A 81 -6.09 -9.90 -1.32
CA ASP A 81 -4.65 -10.20 -1.20
C ASP A 81 -4.13 -9.98 0.24
N LEU A 82 -4.70 -8.99 0.94
CA LEU A 82 -4.39 -8.72 2.35
C LEU A 82 -5.26 -9.53 3.32
N GLN A 83 -6.52 -9.83 2.95
CA GLN A 83 -7.46 -10.50 3.85
C GLN A 83 -7.48 -12.04 3.76
N ASP A 84 -7.10 -12.62 2.62
CA ASP A 84 -7.21 -14.06 2.41
C ASP A 84 -6.09 -14.82 3.16
N THR A 85 -6.48 -15.57 4.19
CA THR A 85 -5.61 -16.43 5.00
C THR A 85 -5.42 -17.83 4.42
N SER A 86 -5.92 -18.11 3.21
CA SER A 86 -5.73 -19.40 2.54
C SER A 86 -4.26 -19.76 2.30
N THR A 87 -4.00 -21.06 2.19
CA THR A 87 -2.70 -21.75 2.07
C THR A 87 -1.86 -21.41 0.83
N ARG A 88 -2.27 -20.44 0.00
CA ARG A 88 -1.44 -19.98 -1.14
C ARG A 88 -0.19 -19.25 -0.62
N PRO A 89 0.93 -19.25 -1.37
CA PRO A 89 2.15 -18.58 -0.95
C PRO A 89 1.87 -17.11 -0.67
N THR A 90 2.03 -16.73 0.60
CA THR A 90 1.77 -15.38 1.13
C THR A 90 2.70 -14.32 0.50
N SER A 91 3.86 -14.75 -0.02
CA SER A 91 4.82 -13.87 -0.69
C SER A 91 4.23 -13.21 -1.94
N CYS A 92 3.57 -13.97 -2.82
CA CYS A 92 3.06 -13.44 -4.09
C CYS A 92 1.96 -12.37 -3.87
N ARG A 93 1.21 -12.45 -2.77
CA ARG A 93 0.16 -11.48 -2.42
C ARG A 93 0.73 -10.17 -1.92
N VAL A 94 1.76 -10.25 -1.07
CA VAL A 94 2.48 -9.07 -0.57
C VAL A 94 3.16 -8.32 -1.72
N ASP A 95 3.63 -9.04 -2.74
CA ASP A 95 4.23 -8.44 -3.92
C ASP A 95 3.26 -7.49 -4.64
N TYR A 96 1.99 -7.86 -4.83
CA TYR A 96 0.96 -6.98 -5.44
C TYR A 96 0.74 -5.70 -4.65
N VAL A 97 0.70 -5.79 -3.31
CA VAL A 97 0.59 -4.62 -2.44
C VAL A 97 1.79 -3.69 -2.64
N LEU A 98 3.01 -4.24 -2.65
CA LEU A 98 4.25 -3.48 -2.90
C LEU A 98 4.29 -2.85 -4.30
N ILE A 99 3.72 -3.51 -5.31
CA ILE A 99 3.61 -2.97 -6.67
C ILE A 99 2.69 -1.76 -6.71
N THR A 100 1.52 -1.82 -6.06
CA THR A 100 0.60 -0.67 -5.96
C THR A 100 1.26 0.51 -5.28
N ILE A 101 1.97 0.26 -4.18
CA ILE A 101 2.73 1.28 -3.45
C ILE A 101 3.80 1.91 -4.34
N TYR A 102 4.54 1.11 -5.12
CA TYR A 102 5.53 1.63 -6.06
C TYR A 102 4.89 2.61 -7.05
N TRP A 103 3.76 2.24 -7.64
CA TRP A 103 3.04 3.11 -8.58
C TRP A 103 2.49 4.37 -7.92
N LEU A 104 2.01 4.25 -6.68
CA LEU A 104 1.57 5.40 -5.90
C LEU A 104 2.74 6.34 -5.59
N GLY A 105 3.89 5.81 -5.17
CA GLY A 105 5.11 6.59 -4.94
C GLY A 105 5.61 7.27 -6.22
N ARG A 106 5.52 6.59 -7.38
CA ARG A 106 5.80 7.23 -8.67
C ARG A 106 4.86 8.39 -8.99
N ALA A 107 3.56 8.21 -8.77
CA ALA A 107 2.57 9.25 -8.99
C ALA A 107 2.82 10.45 -8.06
N ALA A 108 3.09 10.19 -6.77
CA ALA A 108 3.42 11.21 -5.79
C ALA A 108 4.71 11.98 -6.15
N ASN A 109 5.79 11.28 -6.53
CA ASN A 109 7.05 11.91 -6.94
C ASN A 109 6.90 12.78 -8.21
N SER A 110 5.89 12.49 -9.05
CA SER A 110 5.59 13.25 -10.26
C SER A 110 4.62 14.41 -10.01
N CYS A 111 4.08 14.53 -8.79
CA CYS A 111 3.10 15.54 -8.42
C CYS A 111 3.80 16.76 -7.80
N THR A 112 3.82 17.88 -8.52
CA THR A 112 4.50 19.13 -8.07
C THR A 112 3.91 19.76 -6.81
N SER A 113 2.68 19.41 -6.44
CA SER A 113 2.01 19.88 -5.22
C SER A 113 2.18 18.93 -4.03
N TYR A 114 2.77 17.76 -4.21
CA TYR A 114 3.08 16.84 -3.11
C TYR A 114 4.34 17.31 -2.38
N ASN A 115 4.22 17.57 -1.08
CA ASN A 115 5.32 18.05 -0.22
C ASN A 115 5.68 17.02 0.87
N GLY A 116 5.20 15.79 0.75
CA GLY A 116 5.52 14.71 1.69
C GLY A 116 6.85 14.03 1.34
N PRO A 117 7.30 13.08 2.20
CA PRO A 117 8.50 12.30 1.90
C PRO A 117 8.29 11.46 0.64
N THR A 118 9.31 11.37 -0.20
CA THR A 118 9.27 10.61 -1.45
C THR A 118 9.70 9.17 -1.24
N LEU A 119 9.09 8.25 -2.00
CA LEU A 119 9.49 6.84 -1.99
C LEU A 119 10.77 6.69 -2.84
N ASP A 120 11.80 6.04 -2.30
CA ASP A 120 12.96 5.66 -3.13
C ASP A 120 12.57 4.47 -4.02
N LEU A 121 12.43 4.76 -5.31
CA LEU A 121 11.99 3.78 -6.30
C LEU A 121 13.07 2.73 -6.60
N LYS A 122 14.35 2.99 -6.26
CA LYS A 122 15.45 2.04 -6.51
C LYS A 122 15.33 0.78 -5.67
N GLU A 123 14.77 0.90 -4.46
CA GLU A 123 14.53 -0.24 -3.57
C GLU A 123 13.58 -1.29 -4.19
N PHE A 124 12.78 -0.91 -5.19
CA PHE A 124 11.83 -1.78 -5.88
C PHE A 124 12.40 -2.47 -7.13
N GLU A 125 13.62 -2.14 -7.58
CA GLU A 125 14.18 -2.70 -8.83
C GLU A 125 14.23 -4.23 -8.84
N GLY A 126 14.58 -4.85 -7.70
CA GLY A 126 14.59 -6.30 -7.53
C GLY A 126 13.21 -6.92 -7.72
N LEU A 127 12.17 -6.34 -7.10
CA LEU A 127 10.78 -6.76 -7.24
C LEU A 127 10.30 -6.63 -8.70
N LEU A 128 10.58 -5.49 -9.34
CA LEU A 128 10.19 -5.22 -10.73
C LEU A 128 10.89 -6.15 -11.73
N SER A 129 12.11 -6.59 -11.44
CA SER A 129 12.86 -7.55 -12.24
C SER A 129 12.22 -8.95 -12.21
N GLN A 130 11.65 -9.34 -11.07
CA GLN A 130 10.94 -10.61 -10.94
C GLN A 130 9.63 -10.62 -11.75
N MET A 131 8.86 -9.52 -11.72
CA MET A 131 7.64 -9.41 -12.52
C MET A 131 7.87 -9.52 -14.03
N ARG A 132 8.96 -8.91 -14.52
CA ARG A 132 9.29 -8.92 -15.96
C ARG A 132 9.62 -10.31 -16.51
N LYS A 133 9.89 -11.30 -15.64
CA LYS A 133 10.14 -12.69 -16.04
C LYS A 133 8.87 -13.54 -16.14
N VAL A 134 7.74 -13.00 -15.68
CA VAL A 134 6.44 -13.70 -15.64
C VAL A 134 5.49 -13.21 -16.76
N GLY A 135 5.92 -12.21 -17.55
CA GLY A 135 5.19 -11.66 -18.70
C GLY A 135 5.72 -12.15 -20.03
#